data_AF-A8GN14-F1
#
_entry.id   AF-A8GN14-F1
#
_cell.length_a   1.000
_cell.length_b   1.000
_cell.length_c   1.000
_cell.angle_alpha   90.00
_cell.angle_beta   90.00
_cell.angle_gamma   90.00
#
_symmetry.space_group_name_H-M   'P 1'
#
loop_
_entity.id
_entity.type
_entity.pdbx_description
1 polymer ?
#
loop_
_entity_poly.entity_id
_entity_poly.type
_entity_poly.pdbx_seq_one_letter_code
_entity_poly.pdbx_strand_id
1 'polypeptide(L)'
;MLKKLFSAPKISYDIETINILRLIRSDNIGPKTFCSLIQLFGDAGTAIDNAPDFSLQGGQSKQIKIFNKSDAAKEMDLLKKNDTKIITYNAPEYSKSLLEIYDLQSY
;
A
#
# COMPACT_ATOMS: atom_id res chain seq x y z
N MET A 1 30.56 12.87 -20.13
CA MET A 1 29.21 12.52 -20.63
C MET A 1 28.59 11.26 -20.01
N LEU A 2 29.23 10.58 -19.04
CA LEU A 2 28.69 9.35 -18.43
C LEU A 2 27.80 9.55 -17.18
N LYS A 3 27.85 10.72 -16.51
CA LYS A 3 27.07 10.97 -15.28
C LYS A 3 25.54 10.98 -15.47
N LYS A 4 25.05 11.22 -16.70
CA LYS A 4 23.61 11.26 -16.99
C LYS A 4 22.97 9.87 -17.15
N LEU A 5 23.77 8.84 -17.43
CA LEU A 5 23.31 7.46 -17.58
C LEU A 5 23.11 6.75 -16.24
N PHE A 6 23.80 7.21 -15.18
CA PHE A 6 23.73 6.65 -13.83
C PHE A 6 23.02 7.58 -12.84
N SER A 7 22.33 8.62 -13.31
CA SER A 7 21.48 9.41 -12.43
C SER A 7 20.34 8.51 -11.99
N ALA A 8 20.31 8.14 -10.71
CA ALA A 8 19.23 7.36 -10.14
C ALA A 8 17.89 7.99 -10.55
N PRO A 9 16.93 7.19 -11.06
CA PRO A 9 15.64 7.72 -11.45
C PRO A 9 15.03 8.42 -10.23
N LYS A 10 14.53 9.65 -10.42
CA LYS A 10 13.86 10.37 -9.35
C LYS A 10 12.64 9.56 -8.91
N ILE A 11 12.72 8.96 -7.73
CA ILE A 11 11.64 8.14 -7.17
C ILE A 11 10.47 9.07 -6.84
N SER A 12 9.39 8.93 -7.61
CA SER A 12 8.11 9.60 -7.41
C SER A 12 7.03 8.54 -7.33
N TYR A 13 6.14 8.67 -6.35
CA TYR A 13 5.00 7.79 -6.14
C TYR A 13 3.72 8.52 -6.52
N ASP A 14 2.78 7.82 -7.15
CA ASP A 14 1.42 8.30 -7.30
C ASP A 14 0.65 8.24 -5.97
N ILE A 15 -0.51 8.89 -5.92
CA ILE A 15 -1.34 8.99 -4.72
C ILE A 15 -1.81 7.60 -4.25
N GLU A 16 -2.12 6.71 -5.18
CA GLU A 16 -2.63 5.38 -4.85
C GLU A 16 -1.54 4.52 -4.22
N THR A 17 -0.30 4.59 -4.72
CA THR A 17 0.85 3.94 -4.07
C THR A 17 1.04 4.42 -2.62
N ILE A 18 0.85 5.72 -2.35
CA ILE A 18 0.94 6.28 -1.00
C ILE A 18 -0.22 5.77 -0.12
N ASN A 19 -1.43 5.68 -0.67
CA ASN A 19 -2.58 5.16 0.05
C ASN A 19 -2.43 3.66 0.34
N ILE A 20 -1.92 2.87 -0.60
CA ILE A 20 -1.60 1.45 -0.40
C ILE A 20 -0.59 1.31 0.73
N LEU A 21 0.51 2.08 0.73
CA LEU A 21 1.49 2.08 1.81
C LEU A 21 0.82 2.36 3.17
N ARG A 22 -0.02 3.39 3.23
CA ARG A 22 -0.72 3.74 4.48
C ARG A 22 -1.67 2.63 4.92
N LEU A 23 -2.42 2.03 4.01
CA LEU A 23 -3.37 0.98 4.33
C LEU A 23 -2.65 -0.27 4.85
N ILE A 24 -1.61 -0.77 4.16
CA ILE A 24 -0.90 -1.99 4.60
C ILE A 24 -0.12 -1.80 5.91
N ARG A 25 0.26 -0.56 6.25
CA ARG A 25 0.95 -0.22 7.51
C ARG A 25 -0.02 0.06 8.67
N SER A 26 -1.32 0.06 8.41
CA SER A 26 -2.34 0.30 9.43
C SER A 26 -2.50 -0.90 10.36
N ASP A 27 -2.91 -0.64 11.60
CA ASP A 27 -3.08 -1.69 12.59
C ASP A 27 -4.16 -2.69 12.17
N ASN A 28 -3.91 -3.98 12.43
CA ASN A 28 -4.81 -5.10 12.10
C ASN A 28 -5.11 -5.27 10.61
N ILE A 29 -4.29 -4.70 9.72
CA ILE A 29 -4.40 -4.94 8.28
C ILE A 29 -3.33 -5.95 7.85
N GLY A 30 -3.75 -7.21 7.71
CA GLY A 30 -2.98 -8.24 7.02
C GLY A 30 -3.28 -8.27 5.51
N PRO A 31 -2.56 -9.08 4.73
CA PRO A 31 -2.78 -9.19 3.29
C PRO A 31 -4.22 -9.52 2.89
N LYS A 32 -4.88 -10.44 3.62
CA LYS A 32 -6.29 -10.80 3.37
C LYS A 32 -7.23 -9.60 3.56
N THR A 33 -7.12 -8.93 4.72
CA THR A 33 -7.93 -7.74 5.03
C THR A 33 -7.70 -6.63 4.03
N PHE A 34 -6.44 -6.38 3.64
CA PHE A 34 -6.12 -5.42 2.59
C PHE A 34 -6.86 -5.74 1.29
N CYS A 35 -6.76 -6.98 0.80
CA CYS A 35 -7.41 -7.39 -0.44
C CYS A 35 -8.94 -7.24 -0.37
N SER A 36 -9.56 -7.66 0.74
CA SER A 36 -11.01 -7.49 0.94
C SER A 36 -11.43 -6.03 0.94
N LEU A 37 -10.64 -5.14 1.55
CA LEU A 37 -10.91 -3.70 1.55
C LEU A 37 -10.78 -3.10 0.14
N ILE A 38 -9.76 -3.48 -0.62
CA ILE A 38 -9.61 -3.05 -2.01
C ILE A 38 -10.75 -3.57 -2.88
N GLN A 39 -11.18 -4.83 -2.71
CA GLN A 39 -12.31 -5.40 -3.44
C GLN A 39 -13.63 -4.69 -3.11
N LEU A 40 -13.83 -4.28 -1.86
CA LEU A 40 -15.06 -3.63 -1.41
C LEU A 40 -15.12 -2.14 -1.79
N PHE A 41 -14.01 -1.42 -1.64
CA PHE A 41 -13.96 0.03 -1.80
C PHE A 41 -13.32 0.49 -3.13
N GLY A 42 -12.73 -0.43 -3.89
CA GLY A 42 -12.12 -0.17 -5.20
C GLY A 42 -10.68 0.34 -5.15
N ASP A 43 -10.38 1.24 -4.21
CA ASP A 43 -9.05 1.83 -4.05
C ASP A 43 -8.66 2.03 -2.58
N ALA A 44 -7.36 2.19 -2.32
CA ALA A 44 -6.81 2.31 -0.98
C ALA A 44 -7.17 3.64 -0.31
N GLY A 45 -7.42 4.70 -1.06
CA GLY A 45 -7.85 5.99 -0.53
C GLY A 45 -9.25 5.91 0.09
N THR A 46 -10.21 5.40 -0.68
CA THR A 46 -11.58 5.15 -0.25
C THR A 46 -11.60 4.14 0.90
N ALA A 47 -10.75 3.09 0.85
CA ALA A 47 -10.63 2.15 1.96
C ALA A 47 -10.12 2.82 3.24
N ILE A 48 -9.14 3.72 3.18
CA ILE A 48 -8.63 4.44 4.35
C ILE A 48 -9.75 5.25 5.03
N ASP A 49 -10.60 5.89 4.25
CA ASP A 49 -11.67 6.74 4.78
C ASP A 49 -12.79 5.94 5.46
N ASN A 50 -12.99 4.66 5.06
CA ASN A 50 -14.11 3.83 5.52
C ASN A 50 -13.72 2.66 6.44
N ALA A 51 -12.46 2.20 6.40
CA ALA A 51 -12.00 1.01 7.13
C ALA A 51 -12.20 1.08 8.66
N PRO A 52 -11.98 2.22 9.35
CA PRO A 52 -12.18 2.28 10.80
C PRO A 52 -13.61 1.95 11.22
N ASP A 53 -14.60 2.49 10.52
CA ASP A 53 -16.02 2.29 10.83
C ASP A 53 -16.49 0.90 10.38
N PHE A 54 -16.01 0.44 9.21
CA PHE A 54 -16.33 -0.89 8.69
C PHE A 54 -15.83 -2.02 9.61
N SER A 55 -14.65 -1.88 10.20
CA SER A 55 -14.09 -2.86 11.15
C SER A 55 -15.00 -3.09 12.35
N LEU A 56 -15.58 -2.01 12.89
CA LEU A 56 -16.49 -2.07 14.04
C LEU A 56 -17.82 -2.74 13.67
N GLN A 57 -18.37 -2.44 12.50
CA GLN A 57 -19.62 -3.04 12.03
C GLN A 57 -19.48 -4.52 11.67
N GLY A 58 -18.31 -4.94 11.16
CA GLY A 58 -17.99 -6.32 10.81
C GLY A 58 -17.70 -7.25 12.01
N GLY A 59 -17.89 -6.76 13.24
CA GLY A 59 -17.71 -7.55 14.46
C GLY A 59 -16.25 -7.75 14.87
N GLN A 60 -15.30 -6.99 14.32
CA GLN A 60 -13.94 -7.00 14.84
C GLN A 60 -13.90 -6.34 16.21
N SER A 61 -13.17 -6.96 17.14
CA SER A 61 -13.01 -6.46 18.50
C SER A 61 -12.17 -5.17 18.58
N LYS A 62 -11.42 -4.84 17.52
CA LYS A 62 -10.54 -3.67 17.46
C LYS A 62 -10.83 -2.83 16.23
N GLN A 63 -10.87 -1.53 16.42
CA GLN A 63 -10.93 -0.56 15.32
C GLN A 63 -9.60 -0.55 14.57
N ILE A 64 -9.66 -0.50 13.24
CA ILE A 64 -8.48 -0.27 12.40
C ILE A 64 -7.98 1.15 12.64
N LYS A 65 -6.70 1.29 13.01
CA LYS A 65 -6.03 2.59 13.12
C LYS A 65 -5.22 2.85 11.87
N ILE A 66 -5.63 3.87 11.13
CA ILE A 66 -4.99 4.25 9.87
C ILE A 66 -3.59 4.80 10.12
N PHE A 67 -2.64 4.34 9.31
CA PHE A 67 -1.27 4.85 9.31
C PHE A 67 -1.22 6.32 8.88
N ASN A 68 -0.54 7.14 9.69
CA ASN A 68 -0.49 8.58 9.50
C ASN A 68 0.25 8.98 8.22
N LYS A 69 -0.23 10.04 7.56
CA LYS A 69 0.41 10.60 6.35
C LYS A 69 1.85 11.03 6.62
N SER A 70 2.13 11.61 7.78
CA SER A 70 3.47 12.04 8.18
C SER A 70 4.46 10.88 8.32
N ASP A 71 3.99 9.74 8.84
CA ASP A 71 4.86 8.58 9.05
C ASP A 71 5.09 7.83 7.73
N ALA A 72 4.07 7.77 6.85
CA ALA A 72 4.26 7.33 5.47
C ALA A 72 5.30 8.20 4.73
N ALA A 73 5.26 9.53 4.92
CA ALA A 73 6.26 10.42 4.34
C ALA A 73 7.68 10.12 4.84
N LYS A 74 7.85 9.88 6.15
CA LYS A 74 9.16 9.47 6.71
C LYS A 74 9.65 8.15 6.13
N GLU A 75 8.77 7.15 5.99
CA GLU A 75 9.13 5.86 5.40
C GLU A 75 9.56 6.02 3.94
N MET A 76 8.82 6.81 3.14
CA MET A 76 9.19 7.11 1.76
C MET A 76 10.54 7.83 1.66
N ASP A 77 10.83 8.76 2.58
CA ASP A 77 12.12 9.47 2.61
C ASP A 77 13.28 8.54 2.98
N LEU A 78 13.05 7.57 3.88
CA LEU A 78 14.03 6.53 4.19
C LEU A 78 14.30 5.63 2.98
N LEU A 79 13.25 5.23 2.26
CA LEU A 79 13.41 4.41 1.06
C LEU A 79 14.20 5.14 -0.02
N LYS A 80 13.90 6.42 -0.25
CA LYS A 80 14.64 7.29 -1.18
C LYS A 80 16.12 7.43 -0.79
N LYS A 81 16.44 7.59 0.50
CA LYS A 81 17.83 7.69 0.98
C LYS A 81 18.64 6.42 0.72
N ASN A 82 17.96 5.27 0.68
CA ASN A 82 18.58 3.97 0.46
C ASN A 82 18.50 3.51 -1.01
N ASP A 83 18.13 4.38 -1.95
CA ASP A 83 17.92 4.05 -3.37
C ASP A 83 16.94 2.87 -3.58
N THR A 84 15.95 2.74 -2.69
CA THR A 84 14.91 1.70 -2.72
C THR A 84 13.56 2.27 -3.14
N LYS A 85 12.78 1.49 -3.89
CA LYS A 85 11.47 1.86 -4.42
C LYS A 85 10.38 0.89 -3.94
N ILE A 86 9.21 1.42 -3.62
CA ILE A 86 8.00 0.62 -3.36
C ILE A 86 7.47 0.07 -4.69
N ILE A 87 7.19 -1.23 -4.73
CA ILE A 87 6.48 -1.90 -5.82
C ILE A 87 5.17 -2.44 -5.25
N THR A 88 4.05 -1.94 -5.74
CA THR A 88 2.69 -2.33 -5.37
C THR A 88 2.16 -3.43 -6.29
N TYR A 89 1.07 -4.09 -5.91
CA TYR A 89 0.44 -5.16 -6.70
C TYR A 89 -0.06 -4.70 -8.09
N ASN A 90 -0.34 -3.40 -8.25
CA ASN A 90 -0.76 -2.81 -9.52
C ASN A 90 0.42 -2.35 -10.41
N ALA A 91 1.65 -2.45 -9.90
CA ALA A 91 2.83 -2.00 -10.61
C ALA A 91 3.23 -3.01 -11.69
N PRO A 92 3.68 -2.56 -12.88
CA PRO A 92 4.12 -3.45 -13.94
C PRO A 92 5.35 -4.28 -13.54
N GLU A 93 6.13 -3.82 -12.56
CA GLU A 93 7.29 -4.54 -12.02
C GLU A 93 6.91 -5.67 -11.04
N TYR A 94 5.64 -5.75 -10.61
CA TYR A 94 5.16 -6.82 -9.75
C TYR A 94 4.92 -8.10 -10.56
N SER A 95 5.55 -9.20 -10.15
CA SER A 95 5.44 -10.47 -10.88
C SER A 95 4.01 -11.02 -10.86
N LYS A 96 3.51 -11.44 -12.03
CA LYS A 96 2.17 -12.04 -12.16
C LYS A 96 2.01 -13.31 -11.31
N SER A 97 3.03 -14.16 -11.25
CA SER A 97 3.00 -15.38 -10.43
C SER A 97 2.90 -15.08 -8.94
N LEU A 98 3.39 -13.91 -8.49
CA LEU A 98 3.20 -13.48 -7.10
C LEU A 98 1.75 -13.04 -6.84
N LEU A 99 1.00 -12.55 -7.84
CA LEU A 99 -0.42 -12.26 -7.68
C LEU A 99 -1.23 -13.54 -7.47
N GLU A 100 -0.81 -14.64 -8.10
CA GLU A 100 -1.50 -15.93 -8.07
C GLU A 100 -1.34 -16.69 -6.74
N ILE A 101 -0.21 -16.51 -6.04
CA ILE A 101 0.03 -17.16 -4.74
C ILE A 101 -0.78 -16.51 -3.61
N TYR A 102 -1.12 -15.23 -3.75
CA TYR A 102 -2.03 -14.59 -2.81
C TYR A 102 -3.47 -15.03 -3.10
N ASP A 103 -4.26 -15.27 -2.04
CA ASP A 103 -5.71 -15.58 -2.07
C ASP A 103 -6.59 -14.49 -2.74
N LEU A 104 -6.00 -13.56 -3.51
CA LEU A 104 -6.68 -12.54 -4.30
C LEU A 104 -7.67 -13.12 -5.32
N GLN A 105 -7.52 -14.39 -5.72
CA GLN A 105 -8.38 -15.04 -6.71
C GLN A 105 -9.52 -15.89 -6.14
N SER A 106 -9.67 -16.02 -4.82
CA SER A 106 -10.66 -16.95 -4.26
C SER A 106 -11.59 -16.29 -3.25
N TYR A 107 -12.50 -15.41 -3.69
CA TYR A 107 -13.87 -15.21 -3.14
C TYR A 107 -14.77 -14.45 -4.12
#